data_AF-A0A352F3D5-F1
#
_entry.id   AF-A0A352F3D5-F1
#
_cell.length_a   1.000
_cell.length_b   1.000
_cell.length_c   1.000
_cell.angle_alpha   90.00
_cell.angle_beta   90.00
_cell.angle_gamma   90.00
#
_symmetry.space_group_name_H-M   'P 1'
#
loop_
_entity.id
_entity.type
_entity.pdbx_description
1 polymer ?
#
loop_
_entity_poly.entity_id
_entity_poly.type
_entity_poly.pdbx_seq_one_letter_code
_entity_poly.pdbx_strand_id
1 'polypeptide(L)'
;MNQSSPGKIKHSDERTARVLAWTPWLSFILVTLPLPVIFLLLFAAAATTDSAAIFLLLSFVSLGAGLVVGAVLLILLMLYRRRWQARLRDRLATDGITADEVPWFSIELSSEERAVWGDLKQKNPMLADAYCETLAARLTATRIVARSRGAILKVERQITRTRNLAGIDTSSLLNDLNSDRQRFDLIRSEAAVRLSEAKARLQTIEAAANRSLSETETELMLRRLTAAQEQFPLALEILNLEQEALGQTDTERFLNSGPSDQK
;
A
#
# COMPACT_ATOMS: atom_id res chain seq x y z
N MET A 1 3.78 23.99 -16.00
CA MET A 1 2.97 22.94 -16.67
C MET A 1 3.54 21.60 -16.24
N ASN A 2 3.06 21.06 -15.12
CA ASN A 2 3.50 19.76 -14.64
C ASN A 2 2.83 18.70 -15.51
N GLN A 3 3.64 17.95 -16.24
CA GLN A 3 3.16 16.74 -16.90
C GLN A 3 2.93 15.72 -15.79
N SER A 4 1.68 15.59 -15.35
CA SER A 4 1.24 14.45 -14.54
C SER A 4 1.66 13.21 -15.31
N SER A 5 2.66 12.49 -14.79
CA SER A 5 3.11 11.24 -15.42
C SER A 5 1.88 10.35 -15.56
N PRO A 6 1.52 9.90 -16.78
CA PRO A 6 0.31 9.13 -16.99
C PRO A 6 0.32 7.92 -16.06
N GLY A 7 -0.71 7.81 -15.21
CA GLY A 7 -0.83 6.71 -14.25
C GLY A 7 -0.57 5.35 -14.90
N LYS A 8 0.16 4.46 -14.21
CA LYS A 8 0.65 3.18 -14.78
C LYS A 8 -0.46 2.12 -14.87
N ILE A 9 -1.68 2.51 -14.50
CA ILE A 9 -2.87 1.67 -14.54
C ILE A 9 -3.24 1.41 -16.00
N LYS A 10 -3.20 0.15 -16.39
CA LYS A 10 -3.73 -0.24 -17.69
C LYS A 10 -5.25 -0.15 -17.65
N HIS A 11 -5.86 0.34 -18.72
CA HIS A 11 -7.32 0.29 -18.88
C HIS A 11 -7.91 -1.13 -18.72
N SER A 12 -7.12 -2.18 -18.95
CA SER A 12 -7.50 -3.56 -18.64
C SER A 12 -7.75 -3.79 -17.15
N ASP A 13 -6.95 -3.17 -16.29
CA ASP A 13 -7.01 -3.35 -14.84
C ASP A 13 -8.25 -2.65 -14.25
N GLU A 14 -8.61 -1.50 -14.79
CA GLU A 14 -9.87 -0.81 -14.46
C GLU A 14 -11.10 -1.62 -14.87
N ARG A 15 -11.08 -2.18 -16.08
CA ARG A 15 -12.18 -3.03 -16.58
C ARG A 15 -12.32 -4.30 -15.76
N THR A 16 -11.22 -4.98 -15.47
CA THR A 16 -11.24 -6.18 -14.63
C THR A 16 -11.72 -5.87 -13.22
N ALA A 17 -11.30 -4.76 -12.61
CA ALA A 17 -11.81 -4.36 -11.29
C ALA A 17 -13.31 -4.07 -11.31
N ARG A 18 -13.83 -3.41 -12.35
CA ARG A 18 -15.27 -3.17 -12.52
C ARG A 18 -16.03 -4.47 -12.72
N VAL A 19 -15.54 -5.39 -13.54
CA VAL A 19 -16.16 -6.70 -13.75
C VAL A 19 -16.17 -7.49 -12.43
N LEU A 20 -15.02 -7.64 -11.76
CA LEU A 20 -14.89 -8.37 -10.50
C LEU A 20 -15.72 -7.77 -9.36
N ALA A 21 -16.12 -6.50 -9.44
CA ALA A 21 -17.01 -5.90 -8.45
C ALA A 21 -18.41 -6.54 -8.48
N TRP A 22 -18.91 -6.86 -9.68
CA TRP A 22 -20.25 -7.41 -9.91
C TRP A 22 -20.26 -8.93 -10.08
N THR A 23 -19.14 -9.53 -10.50
CA THR A 23 -19.04 -10.97 -10.77
C THR A 23 -19.55 -11.87 -9.63
N PRO A 24 -19.21 -11.65 -8.34
CA PRO A 24 -19.66 -12.54 -7.27
C PRO A 24 -21.19 -12.54 -7.08
N TRP A 25 -21.81 -11.37 -7.25
CA TRP A 25 -23.27 -11.21 -7.15
C TRP A 25 -23.98 -11.83 -8.36
N LEU A 26 -23.47 -11.56 -9.57
CA LEU A 26 -23.99 -12.15 -10.80
C LEU A 26 -23.88 -13.67 -10.79
N SER A 27 -22.73 -14.23 -10.38
CA SER A 27 -22.55 -15.68 -10.29
C SER A 27 -23.48 -16.31 -9.26
N PHE A 28 -23.70 -15.64 -8.12
CA PHE A 28 -24.60 -16.13 -7.09
C PHE A 28 -26.02 -16.24 -7.62
N ILE A 29 -26.55 -15.17 -8.21
CA ILE A 29 -27.89 -15.15 -8.81
C ILE A 29 -28.00 -16.18 -9.93
N LEU A 30 -27.00 -16.25 -10.82
CA LEU A 30 -27.02 -17.14 -11.97
C LEU A 30 -26.97 -18.62 -11.57
N VAL A 31 -26.34 -18.98 -10.45
CA VAL A 31 -26.24 -20.37 -9.98
C VAL A 31 -27.42 -20.77 -9.09
N THR A 32 -27.91 -19.83 -8.28
CA THR A 32 -28.95 -20.13 -7.27
C THR A 32 -30.36 -20.17 -7.86
N LEU A 33 -30.63 -19.35 -8.88
CA LEU A 33 -31.99 -19.01 -9.29
C LEU A 33 -32.59 -19.82 -10.47
N PRO A 34 -31.83 -20.32 -11.47
CA PRO A 34 -32.46 -20.91 -12.66
C PRO A 34 -33.17 -22.23 -12.36
N LEU A 35 -32.53 -23.10 -11.57
CA LEU A 35 -33.06 -24.42 -11.25
C LEU A 35 -34.38 -24.37 -10.43
N PRO A 36 -34.48 -23.62 -9.31
CA PRO A 36 -35.74 -23.51 -8.58
C PRO A 36 -36.84 -22.81 -9.40
N VAL A 37 -36.49 -21.84 -10.26
CA VAL A 37 -37.48 -21.21 -11.15
C VAL A 37 -38.06 -22.21 -12.15
N ILE A 38 -37.23 -23.09 -12.72
CA ILE A 38 -37.72 -24.15 -13.63
C ILE A 38 -38.71 -25.07 -12.91
N PHE A 39 -38.39 -25.54 -11.69
CA PHE A 39 -39.30 -26.40 -10.93
C PHE A 39 -40.59 -25.69 -10.50
N LEU A 40 -40.52 -24.38 -10.21
CA LEU A 40 -41.69 -23.57 -9.90
C LEU A 40 -42.59 -23.38 -11.13
N LEU A 41 -42.01 -23.19 -12.32
CA LEU A 41 -42.78 -23.13 -13.57
C LEU A 41 -43.43 -24.48 -13.89
N LEU A 42 -42.73 -25.60 -13.67
CA LEU A 42 -43.30 -26.94 -13.82
C LEU A 42 -44.44 -27.20 -12.83
N PHE A 43 -44.30 -26.72 -11.60
CA PHE A 43 -45.39 -26.72 -10.62
C PHE A 43 -46.62 -25.94 -11.12
N ALA A 44 -46.42 -24.74 -11.67
CA ALA A 44 -47.51 -23.92 -12.19
C ALA A 44 -48.20 -24.54 -13.44
N ALA A 45 -47.47 -25.35 -14.20
CA ALA A 45 -47.99 -26.05 -15.38
C ALA A 45 -48.53 -27.46 -15.07
N ALA A 46 -48.41 -27.94 -13.84
CA ALA A 46 -48.81 -29.30 -13.47
C ALA A 46 -50.34 -29.45 -13.47
N ALA A 47 -50.85 -30.43 -14.23
CA ALA A 47 -52.27 -30.71 -14.34
C ALA A 47 -52.84 -31.55 -13.19
N THR A 48 -51.98 -32.22 -12.40
CA THR A 48 -52.40 -33.10 -11.29
C THR A 48 -51.79 -32.66 -9.98
N THR A 49 -52.55 -32.80 -8.89
CA THR A 49 -52.11 -32.42 -7.53
C THR A 49 -50.88 -33.19 -7.07
N ASP A 50 -50.76 -34.47 -7.44
CA ASP A 50 -49.64 -35.32 -7.04
C ASP A 50 -48.32 -34.89 -7.69
N SER A 51 -48.36 -34.54 -8.98
CA SER A 51 -47.15 -34.04 -9.68
C SER A 51 -46.77 -32.64 -9.21
N ALA A 52 -47.75 -31.78 -8.92
CA ALA A 52 -47.52 -30.46 -8.37
C ALA A 52 -46.77 -30.51 -7.02
N ALA A 53 -47.16 -31.41 -6.11
CA ALA A 53 -46.49 -31.56 -4.82
C ALA A 53 -45.00 -31.96 -4.97
N ILE A 54 -44.69 -32.85 -5.92
CA ILE A 54 -43.31 -33.29 -6.19
C ILE A 54 -42.46 -32.12 -6.73
N PHE A 55 -42.97 -31.36 -7.69
CA PHE A 55 -42.23 -30.22 -8.25
C PHE A 55 -41.99 -29.10 -7.23
N LEU A 56 -42.96 -28.86 -6.35
CA LEU A 56 -42.82 -27.89 -5.27
C LEU A 56 -41.73 -28.33 -4.27
N LEU A 57 -41.70 -29.61 -3.87
CA LEU A 57 -40.65 -30.14 -3.03
C LEU A 57 -39.27 -30.03 -3.70
N LEU A 58 -39.17 -30.42 -4.98
CA LEU A 58 -37.93 -30.29 -5.75
C LEU A 58 -37.46 -28.83 -5.85
N SER A 59 -38.37 -27.88 -6.01
CA SER A 59 -38.05 -26.45 -6.02
C SER A 59 -37.39 -26.03 -4.71
N PHE A 60 -37.94 -26.41 -3.55
CA PHE A 60 -37.34 -26.07 -2.24
C PHE A 60 -35.98 -26.75 -2.02
N VAL A 61 -35.86 -28.04 -2.34
CA VAL A 61 -34.60 -28.78 -2.21
C VAL A 61 -33.54 -28.17 -3.14
N SER A 62 -33.92 -27.86 -4.37
CA SER A 62 -33.05 -27.24 -5.35
C SER A 62 -32.64 -25.83 -4.95
N LEU A 63 -33.53 -25.05 -4.33
CA LEU A 63 -33.20 -23.73 -3.79
C LEU A 63 -32.18 -23.85 -2.66
N GLY A 64 -32.38 -24.79 -1.74
CA GLY A 64 -31.44 -25.06 -0.65
C GLY A 64 -30.06 -25.46 -1.16
N ALA A 65 -30.00 -26.43 -2.08
CA ALA A 65 -28.75 -26.86 -2.70
C ALA A 65 -28.09 -25.72 -3.50
N GLY A 66 -28.87 -24.97 -4.27
CA GLY A 66 -28.41 -23.81 -5.03
C GLY A 66 -27.82 -22.73 -4.14
N LEU A 67 -28.44 -22.42 -3.01
CA LEU A 67 -27.94 -21.46 -2.01
C LEU A 67 -26.58 -21.88 -1.45
N VAL A 68 -26.41 -23.16 -1.09
CA VAL A 68 -25.13 -23.65 -0.58
C VAL A 68 -24.03 -23.52 -1.63
N VAL A 69 -24.27 -24.00 -2.86
CA VAL A 69 -23.29 -23.92 -3.96
C VAL A 69 -22.99 -22.47 -4.33
N GLY A 70 -24.02 -21.63 -4.42
CA GLY A 70 -23.90 -20.20 -4.68
C GLY A 70 -23.08 -19.50 -3.60
N ALA A 71 -23.31 -19.78 -2.32
CA ALA A 71 -22.56 -19.19 -1.21
C ALA A 71 -21.07 -19.58 -1.27
N VAL A 72 -20.75 -20.84 -1.56
CA VAL A 72 -19.37 -21.31 -1.73
C VAL A 72 -18.68 -20.56 -2.89
N LEU A 73 -19.34 -20.45 -4.04
CA LEU A 73 -18.81 -19.70 -5.19
C LEU A 73 -18.62 -18.22 -4.89
N LEU A 74 -19.58 -17.59 -4.19
CA LEU A 74 -19.50 -16.20 -3.78
C LEU A 74 -18.29 -15.97 -2.87
N ILE A 75 -18.09 -16.82 -1.86
CA ILE A 75 -16.93 -16.76 -0.97
C ILE A 75 -15.63 -16.92 -1.77
N LEU A 76 -15.56 -17.91 -2.66
CA LEU A 76 -14.37 -18.18 -3.47
C LEU A 76 -14.02 -17.00 -4.37
N LEU A 77 -15.00 -16.42 -5.05
CA LEU A 77 -14.82 -15.23 -5.90
C LEU A 77 -14.44 -13.99 -5.09
N MET A 78 -15.01 -13.82 -3.90
CA MET A 78 -14.66 -12.71 -3.01
C MET A 78 -13.20 -12.84 -2.53
N LEU A 79 -12.75 -14.05 -2.18
CA LEU A 79 -11.36 -14.33 -1.84
C LEU A 79 -10.43 -14.12 -3.04
N TYR A 80 -10.84 -14.55 -4.23
CA TYR A 80 -10.09 -14.31 -5.47
C TYR A 80 -9.92 -12.81 -5.73
N ARG A 81 -11.01 -12.03 -5.63
CA ARG A 81 -10.98 -10.57 -5.77
C ARG A 81 -10.03 -9.93 -4.77
N ARG A 82 -10.08 -10.33 -3.49
CA ARG A 82 -9.19 -9.81 -2.45
C ARG A 82 -7.72 -10.09 -2.77
N ARG A 83 -7.41 -11.32 -3.21
CA ARG A 83 -6.04 -11.71 -3.62
C ARG A 83 -5.58 -10.99 -4.89
N TRP A 84 -6.47 -10.74 -5.83
CA TRP A 84 -6.16 -10.01 -7.05
C TRP A 84 -5.84 -8.54 -6.76
N GLN A 85 -6.66 -7.87 -5.95
CA GLN A 85 -6.43 -6.48 -5.52
C GLN A 85 -5.12 -6.32 -4.74
N ALA A 86 -4.81 -7.28 -3.86
CA ALA A 86 -3.53 -7.28 -3.14
C ALA A 86 -2.34 -7.36 -4.10
N ARG A 87 -2.38 -8.29 -5.08
CA ARG A 87 -1.34 -8.43 -6.10
C ARG A 87 -1.20 -7.20 -6.99
N LEU A 88 -2.32 -6.55 -7.34
CA LEU A 88 -2.30 -5.31 -8.11
C LEU A 88 -1.60 -4.19 -7.33
N ARG A 89 -1.98 -4.00 -6.06
CA ARG A 89 -1.33 -3.01 -5.17
C ARG A 89 0.16 -3.24 -5.01
N ASP A 90 0.58 -4.50 -4.90
CA ASP A 90 2.00 -4.83 -4.78
C ASP A 90 2.79 -4.57 -6.07
N ARG A 91 2.17 -4.80 -7.23
CA ARG A 91 2.77 -4.42 -8.53
C ARG A 91 2.91 -2.91 -8.66
N LEU A 92 1.84 -2.16 -8.42
CA LEU A 92 1.85 -0.69 -8.48
C LEU A 92 2.90 -0.10 -7.52
N ALA A 93 2.98 -0.63 -6.30
CA ALA A 93 3.95 -0.17 -5.32
C ALA A 93 5.40 -0.55 -5.63
N THR A 94 5.66 -1.53 -6.49
CA THR A 94 7.03 -1.91 -6.86
C THR A 94 7.70 -0.81 -7.68
N ASP A 95 6.93 -0.10 -8.49
CA ASP A 95 7.43 0.97 -9.37
C ASP A 95 7.29 2.36 -8.75
N GLY A 96 6.80 2.46 -7.51
CA GLY A 96 6.42 3.71 -6.86
C GLY A 96 4.99 4.14 -7.21
N ILE A 97 4.24 4.56 -6.19
CA ILE A 97 2.83 4.95 -6.30
C ILE A 97 2.75 6.35 -6.88
N THR A 98 1.92 6.53 -7.90
CA THR A 98 1.63 7.85 -8.50
C THR A 98 0.35 8.46 -7.92
N ALA A 99 0.14 9.78 -8.12
CA ALA A 99 -1.05 10.48 -7.63
C ALA A 99 -2.36 9.84 -8.13
N ASP A 100 -2.41 9.45 -9.41
CA ASP A 100 -3.57 8.79 -10.01
C ASP A 100 -3.90 7.41 -9.40
N GLU A 101 -2.91 6.77 -8.77
CA GLU A 101 -3.03 5.43 -8.18
C GLU A 101 -3.45 5.44 -6.71
N VAL A 102 -3.32 6.58 -6.02
CA VAL A 102 -3.70 6.75 -4.60
C VAL A 102 -5.10 6.21 -4.24
N PRO A 103 -6.15 6.35 -5.07
CA PRO A 103 -7.48 5.83 -4.76
C PRO A 103 -7.50 4.29 -4.55
N TRP A 104 -6.61 3.57 -5.24
CA TRP A 104 -6.47 2.11 -5.12
C TRP A 104 -5.86 1.68 -3.79
N PHE A 105 -5.25 2.63 -3.07
CA PHE A 105 -4.69 2.47 -1.73
C PHE A 105 -5.58 3.07 -0.64
N SER A 106 -6.84 3.39 -0.91
CA SER A 106 -7.82 3.94 0.05
C SER A 106 -7.92 3.22 1.40
N ILE A 107 -7.61 1.92 1.45
CA ILE A 107 -7.58 1.12 2.69
C ILE A 107 -6.36 1.45 3.57
N GLU A 108 -5.27 1.94 2.99
CA GLU A 108 -4.05 2.39 3.69
C GLU A 108 -4.09 3.87 4.08
N LEU A 109 -5.10 4.60 3.60
CA LEU A 109 -5.36 5.99 3.96
C LEU A 109 -6.22 6.07 5.24
N SER A 110 -5.91 7.03 6.11
CA SER A 110 -6.74 7.30 7.27
C SER A 110 -8.13 7.81 6.84
N SER A 111 -9.12 7.70 7.72
CA SER A 111 -10.45 8.28 7.45
C SER A 111 -10.40 9.80 7.29
N GLU A 112 -9.51 10.46 8.02
CA GLU A 112 -9.29 11.90 7.96
C GLU A 112 -8.67 12.32 6.62
N GLU A 113 -7.61 11.65 6.18
CA GLU A 113 -6.96 11.92 4.89
C GLU A 113 -7.94 11.77 3.72
N ARG A 114 -8.83 10.77 3.78
CA ARG A 114 -9.89 10.57 2.77
C ARG A 114 -10.92 11.70 2.78
N ALA A 115 -11.29 12.20 3.96
CA ALA A 115 -12.23 13.30 4.08
C ALA A 115 -11.61 14.63 3.58
N VAL A 116 -10.38 14.92 4.00
CA VAL A 116 -9.62 16.11 3.59
C VAL A 116 -9.41 16.12 2.07
N TRP A 117 -9.01 14.98 1.49
CA TRP A 117 -8.84 14.88 0.04
C TRP A 117 -10.15 15.12 -0.72
N GLY A 118 -11.27 14.59 -0.21
CA GLY A 118 -12.59 14.82 -0.78
C GLY A 118 -13.03 16.29 -0.72
N ASP A 119 -12.77 16.97 0.40
CA ASP A 119 -13.06 18.38 0.61
C ASP A 119 -12.18 19.29 -0.26
N LEU A 120 -10.87 19.00 -0.32
CA LEU A 120 -9.91 19.71 -1.17
C LEU A 120 -10.28 19.61 -2.65
N LYS A 121 -10.73 18.45 -3.11
CA LYS A 121 -11.14 18.25 -4.50
C LYS A 121 -12.32 19.14 -4.91
N GLN A 122 -13.18 19.51 -3.95
CA GLN A 122 -14.30 20.41 -4.19
C GLN A 122 -13.90 21.88 -4.09
N LYS A 123 -13.03 22.22 -3.12
CA LYS A 123 -12.64 23.61 -2.84
C LYS A 123 -11.55 24.14 -3.77
N ASN A 124 -10.47 23.38 -3.94
CA ASN A 124 -9.25 23.82 -4.64
C ASN A 124 -8.58 22.63 -5.34
N PRO A 125 -8.81 22.42 -6.65
CA PRO A 125 -8.30 21.24 -7.36
C PRO A 125 -6.76 21.20 -7.41
N MET A 126 -6.07 22.34 -7.46
CA MET A 126 -4.59 22.37 -7.43
C MET A 126 -4.01 21.88 -6.10
N LEU A 127 -4.60 22.29 -4.96
CA LEU A 127 -4.18 21.79 -3.64
C LEU A 127 -4.53 20.30 -3.48
N ALA A 128 -5.65 19.85 -4.07
CA ALA A 128 -6.03 18.44 -4.06
C ALA A 128 -5.02 17.57 -4.81
N ASP A 129 -4.47 18.05 -5.92
CA ASP A 129 -3.45 17.33 -6.70
C ASP A 129 -2.12 17.24 -5.93
N ALA A 130 -1.66 18.35 -5.36
CA ALA A 130 -0.47 18.36 -4.49
C ALA A 130 -0.65 17.49 -3.23
N TYR A 131 -1.85 17.47 -2.66
CA TYR A 131 -2.19 16.57 -1.56
C TYR A 131 -2.14 15.10 -2.00
N CYS A 132 -2.62 14.80 -3.20
CA CYS A 132 -2.60 13.45 -3.77
C CYS A 132 -1.16 12.98 -4.04
N GLU A 133 -0.32 13.83 -4.60
CA GLU A 133 1.10 13.55 -4.84
C GLU A 133 1.86 13.30 -3.53
N THR A 134 1.62 14.13 -2.51
CA THR A 134 2.25 13.96 -1.19
C THR A 134 1.73 12.71 -0.46
N LEU A 135 0.46 12.34 -0.62
CA LEU A 135 -0.07 11.05 -0.16
C LEU A 135 0.60 9.86 -0.87
N ALA A 136 0.80 9.95 -2.19
CA ALA A 136 1.48 8.91 -2.97
C ALA A 136 2.93 8.71 -2.49
N ALA A 137 3.64 9.80 -2.23
CA ALA A 137 4.98 9.78 -1.66
C ALA A 137 5.00 9.16 -0.26
N ARG A 138 4.06 9.54 0.62
CA ARG A 138 3.91 8.95 1.97
C ARG A 138 3.69 7.44 1.92
N LEU A 139 2.77 6.99 1.06
CA LEU A 139 2.43 5.56 0.92
C LEU A 139 3.62 4.76 0.38
N THR A 140 4.33 5.31 -0.61
CA THR A 140 5.54 4.70 -1.17
C THR A 140 6.61 4.55 -0.10
N ALA A 141 6.93 5.62 0.63
CA ALA A 141 7.92 5.60 1.71
C ALA A 141 7.54 4.61 2.82
N THR A 142 6.27 4.60 3.24
CA THR A 142 5.74 3.66 4.25
C THR A 142 5.94 2.20 3.83
N ARG A 143 5.67 1.88 2.55
CA ARG A 143 5.85 0.54 2.02
C ARG A 143 7.31 0.14 1.89
N ILE A 144 8.20 1.06 1.49
CA ILE A 144 9.65 0.80 1.44
C ILE A 144 10.17 0.46 2.84
N VAL A 145 9.79 1.22 3.88
CA VAL A 145 10.15 0.94 5.28
C VAL A 145 9.65 -0.44 5.73
N ALA A 146 8.40 -0.79 5.41
CA ALA A 146 7.84 -2.09 5.77
C ALA A 146 8.57 -3.26 5.05
N ARG A 147 8.86 -3.09 3.76
CA ARG A 147 9.55 -4.08 2.93
C ARG A 147 11.01 -4.27 3.36
N SER A 148 11.74 -3.19 3.62
CA SER A 148 13.13 -3.25 4.07
C SER A 148 13.24 -3.96 5.42
N ARG A 149 12.33 -3.69 6.37
CA ARG A 149 12.26 -4.42 7.64
C ARG A 149 12.09 -5.93 7.45
N GLY A 150 11.21 -6.34 6.52
CA GLY A 150 11.03 -7.74 6.18
C GLY A 150 12.26 -8.37 5.51
N ALA A 151 12.98 -7.62 4.69
CA ALA A 151 14.22 -8.05 4.05
C ALA A 151 15.36 -8.23 5.07
N ILE A 152 15.55 -7.26 5.96
CA ILE A 152 16.55 -7.32 7.05
C ILE A 152 16.34 -8.59 7.89
N LEU A 153 15.11 -8.88 8.31
CA LEU A 153 14.81 -10.09 9.09
C LEU A 153 15.09 -11.39 8.33
N LYS A 154 14.91 -11.42 6.99
CA LYS A 154 15.24 -12.58 6.17
C LYS A 154 16.74 -12.79 6.07
N VAL A 155 17.49 -11.71 5.80
CA VAL A 155 18.95 -11.72 5.72
C VAL A 155 19.55 -12.10 7.08
N GLU A 156 19.04 -11.55 8.18
CA GLU A 156 19.49 -11.88 9.54
C GLU A 156 19.28 -13.37 9.87
N ARG A 157 18.13 -13.95 9.50
CA ARG A 157 17.91 -15.40 9.63
C ARG A 157 18.88 -16.22 8.77
N GLN A 158 19.21 -15.73 7.57
CA GLN A 158 20.19 -16.38 6.70
C GLN A 158 21.61 -16.31 7.28
N ILE A 159 22.03 -15.16 7.81
CA ILE A 159 23.32 -15.00 8.50
C ILE A 159 23.43 -16.01 9.64
N THR A 160 22.41 -16.10 10.50
CA THR A 160 22.41 -17.06 11.62
C THR A 160 22.49 -18.51 11.14
N ARG A 161 21.79 -18.87 10.06
CA ARG A 161 21.88 -20.22 9.48
C ARG A 161 23.27 -20.51 8.91
N THR A 162 23.84 -19.58 8.15
CA THR A 162 25.17 -19.73 7.54
C THR A 162 26.26 -19.81 8.61
N ARG A 163 26.15 -19.05 9.69
CA ARG A 163 27.09 -19.09 10.82
C ARG A 163 27.11 -20.43 11.55
N ASN A 164 25.99 -21.14 11.55
CA ASN A 164 25.85 -22.45 12.18
C ASN A 164 26.31 -23.62 11.28
N LEU A 165 26.56 -23.38 9.99
CA LEU A 165 27.10 -24.37 9.06
C LEU A 165 28.63 -24.38 9.17
N ALA A 166 29.16 -25.14 10.14
CA ALA A 166 30.59 -25.36 10.29
C ALA A 166 31.10 -26.35 9.21
N GLY A 167 32.06 -25.94 8.38
CA GLY A 167 32.82 -26.86 7.51
C GLY A 167 33.00 -26.46 6.03
N ILE A 168 32.38 -25.37 5.57
CA ILE A 168 32.56 -24.83 4.21
C ILE A 168 33.06 -23.39 4.35
N ASP A 169 33.87 -22.92 3.40
CA ASP A 169 34.33 -21.52 3.32
C ASP A 169 33.13 -20.58 3.05
N THR A 170 32.39 -20.28 4.12
CA THR A 170 31.19 -19.44 4.13
C THR A 170 31.51 -17.97 4.37
N SER A 171 32.80 -17.63 4.46
CA SER A 171 33.30 -16.29 4.74
C SER A 171 32.82 -15.25 3.71
N SER A 172 32.90 -15.60 2.42
CA SER A 172 32.42 -14.77 1.31
C SER A 172 30.91 -14.52 1.37
N LEU A 173 30.11 -15.57 1.55
CA LEU A 173 28.65 -15.48 1.68
C LEU A 173 28.23 -14.64 2.90
N LEU A 174 28.94 -14.78 4.03
CA LEU A 174 28.67 -13.96 5.22
C LEU A 174 28.97 -12.48 4.95
N ASN A 175 30.04 -12.16 4.22
CA ASN A 175 30.35 -10.79 3.84
C ASN A 175 29.26 -10.22 2.92
N ASP A 176 28.80 -10.98 1.93
CA ASP A 176 27.72 -10.57 1.03
C ASP A 176 26.42 -10.31 1.80
N LEU A 177 26.02 -11.22 2.70
CA LEU A 177 24.82 -11.06 3.53
C LEU A 177 24.92 -9.86 4.49
N ASN A 178 26.10 -9.57 5.02
CA ASN A 178 26.31 -8.39 5.85
C ASN A 178 26.24 -7.10 5.02
N SER A 179 26.79 -7.09 3.80
CA SER A 179 26.66 -5.95 2.87
C SER A 179 25.20 -5.70 2.51
N ASP A 180 24.45 -6.76 2.20
CA ASP A 180 23.02 -6.66 1.90
C ASP A 180 22.21 -6.14 3.09
N ARG A 181 22.54 -6.57 4.31
CA ARG A 181 21.92 -6.03 5.53
C ARG A 181 22.14 -4.52 5.62
N GLN A 182 23.38 -4.06 5.47
CA GLN A 182 23.72 -2.63 5.51
C GLN A 182 22.97 -1.84 4.42
N ARG A 183 22.91 -2.37 3.19
CA ARG A 183 22.13 -1.76 2.10
C ARG A 183 20.65 -1.62 2.45
N PHE A 184 20.04 -2.66 3.03
CA PHE A 184 18.63 -2.58 3.43
C PHE A 184 18.40 -1.63 4.61
N ASP A 185 19.35 -1.53 5.54
CA ASP A 185 19.29 -0.55 6.63
C ASP A 185 19.40 0.90 6.12
N LEU A 186 20.28 1.16 5.14
CA LEU A 186 20.37 2.46 4.47
C LEU A 186 19.08 2.84 3.73
N ILE A 187 18.54 1.91 2.93
CA ILE A 187 17.25 2.12 2.24
C ILE A 187 16.13 2.40 3.25
N ARG A 188 16.16 1.72 4.40
CA ARG A 188 15.17 1.93 5.46
C ARG A 188 15.28 3.30 6.11
N SER A 189 16.49 3.76 6.44
CA SER A 189 16.71 5.07 7.05
C SER A 189 16.31 6.19 6.10
N GLU A 190 16.71 6.11 4.83
CA GLU A 190 16.30 7.07 3.80
C GLU A 190 14.77 7.11 3.64
N ALA A 191 14.13 5.94 3.53
CA ALA A 191 12.67 5.90 3.41
C ALA A 191 11.94 6.42 4.66
N ALA A 192 12.51 6.24 5.86
CA ALA A 192 11.94 6.81 7.08
C ALA A 192 12.00 8.34 7.09
N VAL A 193 13.07 8.92 6.55
CA VAL A 193 13.20 10.37 6.34
C VAL A 193 12.17 10.86 5.32
N ARG A 194 12.05 10.20 4.16
CA ARG A 194 11.04 10.57 3.15
C ARG A 194 9.61 10.50 3.69
N LEU A 195 9.36 9.56 4.60
CA LEU A 195 8.07 9.42 5.28
C LEU A 195 7.79 10.61 6.19
N SER A 196 8.74 11.03 7.03
CA SER A 196 8.56 12.19 7.91
C SER A 196 8.38 13.48 7.12
N GLU A 197 9.15 13.64 6.04
CA GLU A 197 9.02 14.74 5.07
C GLU A 197 7.61 14.80 4.46
N ALA A 198 7.11 13.67 3.93
CA ALA A 198 5.78 13.62 3.34
C ALA A 198 4.68 13.92 4.37
N LYS A 199 4.82 13.47 5.62
CA LYS A 199 3.87 13.80 6.70
C LYS A 199 3.88 15.28 7.06
N ALA A 200 5.07 15.89 7.18
CA ALA A 200 5.18 17.32 7.45
C ALA A 200 4.49 18.13 6.34
N ARG A 201 4.65 17.73 5.07
CA ARG A 201 3.96 18.36 3.95
C ARG A 201 2.45 18.25 4.02
N LEU A 202 1.93 17.07 4.30
CA LEU A 202 0.47 16.89 4.44
C LEU A 202 -0.10 17.85 5.48
N GLN A 203 0.57 17.99 6.63
CA GLN A 203 0.16 18.94 7.66
C GLN A 203 0.23 20.41 7.18
N THR A 204 1.25 20.79 6.40
CA THR A 204 1.32 22.14 5.83
C THR A 204 0.21 22.40 4.81
N ILE A 205 -0.11 21.42 3.97
CA ILE A 205 -1.18 21.52 2.97
C ILE A 205 -2.54 21.59 3.67
N GLU A 206 -2.74 20.80 4.72
CA GLU A 206 -3.95 20.84 5.56
C GLU A 206 -4.11 22.19 6.26
N ALA A 207 -3.03 22.73 6.83
CA ALA A 207 -3.04 24.06 7.44
C ALA A 207 -3.34 25.16 6.40
N ALA A 208 -2.84 25.02 5.17
CA ALA A 208 -3.12 25.94 4.07
C ALA A 208 -4.57 25.83 3.58
N ALA A 209 -5.10 24.61 3.49
CA ALA A 209 -6.49 24.34 3.12
C ALA A 209 -7.47 25.00 4.09
N ASN A 210 -7.18 24.94 5.39
CA ASN A 210 -7.99 25.56 6.43
C ASN A 210 -7.96 27.10 6.41
N ARG A 211 -6.94 27.71 5.77
CA ARG A 211 -6.78 29.17 5.70
C ARG A 211 -7.44 29.82 4.48
N SER A 212 -8.13 29.05 3.63
CA SER A 212 -8.80 29.54 2.40
C SER A 212 -7.96 30.54 1.60
N LEU A 213 -6.71 30.16 1.29
CA LEU A 213 -5.76 30.99 0.55
C LEU A 213 -6.26 31.25 -0.89
N SER A 214 -5.91 32.42 -1.44
CA SER A 214 -6.15 32.72 -2.85
C SER A 214 -5.29 31.83 -3.77
N GLU A 215 -5.72 31.58 -5.01
CA GLU A 215 -5.01 30.71 -5.96
C GLU A 215 -3.53 31.10 -6.12
N THR A 216 -3.24 32.41 -6.19
CA THR A 216 -1.86 32.93 -6.31
C THR A 216 -1.00 32.65 -5.08
N GLU A 217 -1.58 32.72 -3.88
CA GLU A 217 -0.89 32.40 -2.63
C GLU A 217 -0.65 30.89 -2.52
N THR A 218 -1.59 30.06 -3.00
CA THR A 218 -1.40 28.61 -3.05
C THR A 218 -0.28 28.22 -4.01
N GLU A 219 -0.18 28.84 -5.19
CA GLU A 219 0.92 28.56 -6.12
C GLU A 219 2.28 28.97 -5.53
N LEU A 220 2.35 30.15 -4.92
CA LEU A 220 3.59 30.65 -4.32
C LEU A 220 4.03 29.77 -3.14
N MET A 221 3.08 29.31 -2.33
CA MET A 221 3.35 28.36 -1.26
C MET A 221 3.82 27.01 -1.80
N LEU A 222 3.17 26.46 -2.83
CA LEU A 222 3.57 25.20 -3.45
C LEU A 222 4.99 25.30 -4.01
N ARG A 223 5.34 26.40 -4.70
CA ARG A 223 6.72 26.65 -5.16
C ARG A 223 7.72 26.70 -4.00
N ARG A 224 7.38 27.31 -2.87
CA ARG A 224 8.24 27.32 -1.68
C ARG A 224 8.41 25.92 -1.09
N LEU A 225 7.36 25.11 -1.06
CA LEU A 225 7.41 23.73 -0.61
C LEU A 225 8.29 22.86 -1.52
N THR A 226 8.18 23.03 -2.84
CA THR A 226 9.05 22.35 -3.81
C THR A 226 10.49 22.81 -3.70
N ALA A 227 10.76 24.11 -3.49
CA ALA A 227 12.12 24.60 -3.27
C ALA A 227 12.73 24.07 -1.96
N ALA A 228 11.93 23.96 -0.89
CA ALA A 228 12.36 23.36 0.37
C ALA A 228 12.68 21.86 0.21
N GLN A 229 11.98 21.14 -0.67
CA GLN A 229 12.26 19.73 -1.01
C GLN A 229 13.69 19.52 -1.49
N GLU A 230 14.17 20.39 -2.38
CA GLU A 230 15.50 20.26 -2.99
C GLU A 230 16.62 20.50 -1.98
N GLN A 231 16.36 21.27 -0.91
CA GLN A 231 17.36 21.67 0.08
C GLN A 231 17.42 20.77 1.33
N PHE A 232 16.35 20.01 1.60
CA PHE A 232 16.30 19.07 2.72
C PHE A 232 17.35 17.93 2.71
N PRO A 233 17.71 17.30 1.57
CA PRO A 233 18.76 16.28 1.55
C PRO A 233 20.12 16.85 1.98
N LEU A 234 20.44 18.09 1.59
CA LEU A 234 21.65 18.79 2.02
C LEU A 234 21.65 19.10 3.52
N ALA A 235 20.52 19.56 4.06
CA ALA A 235 20.41 19.86 5.50
C ALA A 235 20.62 18.61 6.37
N LEU A 236 20.19 17.43 5.89
CA LEU A 236 20.39 16.16 6.58
C LEU A 236 21.77 15.57 6.36
N GLU A 237 22.38 15.76 5.19
CA GLU A 237 23.78 15.41 4.96
C GLU A 237 24.69 16.23 5.90
N ILE A 238 24.41 17.52 6.07
CA ILE A 238 25.09 18.38 7.05
C ILE A 238 24.88 17.86 8.48
N LEU A 239 23.66 17.45 8.84
CA LEU A 239 23.36 16.91 10.18
C LEU A 239 24.05 15.55 10.43
N ASN A 240 24.11 14.67 9.43
CA ASN A 240 24.86 13.41 9.50
C ASN A 240 26.36 13.67 9.63
N LEU A 241 26.91 14.60 8.85
CA LEU A 241 28.33 15.00 8.93
C LEU A 241 28.66 15.63 10.29
N GLU A 242 27.74 16.40 10.87
CA GLU A 242 27.87 16.93 12.23
C GLU A 242 27.85 15.81 13.28
N GLN A 243 27.00 14.82 13.10
CA GLN A 243 26.90 13.67 14.02
C GLN A 243 28.10 12.72 13.91
N GLU A 244 28.68 12.53 12.71
CA GLU A 244 29.94 11.83 12.50
C GLU A 244 31.13 12.60 13.11
N ALA A 245 31.16 13.93 12.98
CA ALA A 245 32.18 14.77 13.60
C ALA A 245 32.13 14.68 15.14
N LEU A 246 30.93 14.68 15.73
CA LEU A 246 30.76 14.49 17.18
C LEU A 246 31.23 13.09 17.63
N GLY A 247 30.89 12.05 16.88
CA GLY A 247 31.35 10.68 17.15
C GLY A 247 32.88 10.52 17.08
N GLN A 248 33.55 11.21 16.16
CA GLN A 248 35.02 11.21 16.07
C GLN A 248 35.66 11.95 17.25
N THR A 249 35.11 13.09 17.66
CA THR A 249 35.64 13.84 18.82
C THR A 249 35.50 13.10 20.16
N ASP A 250 34.43 12.33 20.35
CA ASP A 250 34.26 11.51 21.55
C ASP A 250 35.19 10.29 21.56
N THR A 251 35.47 9.73 20.39
CA THR A 251 36.44 8.61 20.24
C THR A 251 37.87 9.08 20.46
N GLU A 252 38.24 10.27 19.95
CA GLU A 252 39.55 10.89 20.19
C GLU A 252 39.75 11.28 21.66
N ARG A 253 38.72 11.78 22.35
CA ARG A 253 38.79 12.04 23.80
C ARG A 253 39.01 10.77 24.61
N PHE A 254 38.38 9.66 24.24
CA PHE A 254 38.55 8.37 24.91
C PHE A 254 39.96 7.79 24.72
N LEU A 255 40.58 8.01 23.56
CA LEU A 255 41.95 7.58 23.28
C LEU A 255 42.99 8.49 23.95
N ASN A 256 42.69 9.79 24.13
CA ASN A 256 43.59 10.75 24.76
C ASN A 256 43.45 10.81 26.31
N SER A 257 42.45 10.12 26.89
CA SER A 257 42.29 9.94 28.35
C SER A 257 42.88 8.62 28.88
N GLY A 258 43.76 7.96 28.11
CA GLY A 258 44.56 6.85 28.62
C GLY A 258 45.39 7.29 29.83
N PRO A 259 45.53 6.44 30.87
CA PRO A 259 45.97 6.87 32.19
C PRO A 259 47.42 7.37 32.16
N SER A 260 47.58 8.69 32.26
CA SER A 260 48.84 9.32 32.65
C SER A 260 49.11 9.02 34.12
N ASP A 261 50.14 8.21 34.34
CA ASP A 261 50.98 8.12 35.53
C ASP A 261 50.29 7.98 36.91
N GLN A 262 50.36 6.77 37.46
CA GLN A 262 50.69 6.59 38.88
C GLN A 262 52.01 5.82 38.97
N LYS A 263 53.09 6.55 39.22
CA LYS A 263 54.35 6.06 39.80
C LYS A 263 54.39 6.43 41.27
#